data_AF-A0A7C4BXD6-F1
#
_entry.id   AF-A0A7C4BXD6-F1
#
_cell.length_a   1.000
_cell.length_b   1.000
_cell.length_c   1.000
_cell.angle_alpha   90.00
_cell.angle_beta   90.00
_cell.angle_gamma   90.00
#
_symmetry.space_group_name_H-M   'P 1'
#
loop_
_entity.id
_entity.type
_entity.pdbx_description
1 polymer ?
#
loop_
_entity_poly.entity_id
_entity_poly.type
_entity_poly.pdbx_seq_one_letter_code
_entity_poly.pdbx_strand_id
1 'polypeptide(L)'
;MACPYFRPETPIADWPFPPRAPLGQPYDGICSAAGSRPPASTVRECCNFGYVRGRCPSFPEDARADAHRFTAWESNGGLRVVWVVERDYQPVEYGEFEWRPDADPPRGAAPVEILIQGCAFARWAWRRARDEARR
;
A
#
# COMPACT_ATOMS: atom_id res chain seq x y z
N MET A 1 -1.59 -1.50 7.91
CA MET A 1 -2.53 -1.55 6.76
C MET A 1 -2.68 -0.14 6.21
N ALA A 2 -2.74 0.05 4.88
CA ALA A 2 -2.68 1.36 4.22
C ALA A 2 -4.07 1.96 3.98
N CYS A 3 -4.19 3.28 3.84
CA CYS A 3 -5.45 3.93 3.48
C CYS A 3 -5.89 3.51 2.07
N PRO A 4 -7.13 3.06 1.82
CA PRO A 4 -7.58 2.61 0.50
C PRO A 4 -7.52 3.67 -0.60
N TYR A 5 -7.58 4.94 -0.21
CA TYR A 5 -7.62 6.10 -1.11
C TYR A 5 -6.24 6.70 -1.38
N PHE A 6 -5.17 6.09 -0.86
CA PHE A 6 -3.82 6.61 -1.08
C PHE A 6 -3.18 5.98 -2.31
N ARG A 7 -2.72 6.81 -3.25
CA ARG A 7 -1.93 6.40 -4.40
C ARG A 7 -0.46 6.75 -4.14
N PRO A 8 0.35 5.82 -3.63
CA PRO A 8 1.77 6.04 -3.38
C PRO A 8 2.53 6.26 -4.69
N GLU A 9 3.44 7.24 -4.72
CA GLU A 9 4.26 7.56 -5.89
C GLU A 9 5.75 7.44 -5.56
N THR A 10 6.21 8.19 -4.56
CA THR A 10 7.63 8.32 -4.25
C THR A 10 7.90 7.91 -2.80
N PRO A 11 8.88 7.02 -2.53
CA PRO A 11 9.30 6.71 -1.17
C PRO A 11 9.80 7.96 -0.42
N ILE A 12 9.47 8.08 0.86
CA ILE A 12 10.01 9.14 1.72
C ILE A 12 11.27 8.60 2.42
N ALA A 13 12.44 9.12 2.06
CA ALA A 13 13.71 8.74 2.67
C ALA A 13 13.92 9.35 4.07
N ASP A 14 13.60 10.64 4.22
CA ASP A 14 13.90 11.41 5.43
C ASP A 14 12.73 11.38 6.42
N TRP A 15 12.35 10.18 6.86
CA TRP A 15 11.41 10.00 7.96
C TRP A 15 12.20 9.82 9.27
N PRO A 16 12.11 10.74 10.25
CA PRO A 16 13.00 10.77 11.43
C PRO A 16 13.03 9.46 12.23
N PHE A 17 11.91 8.74 12.24
CA PHE A 17 11.78 7.38 12.76
C PHE A 17 10.89 6.60 11.80
N PRO A 18 11.45 5.93 10.77
CA PRO A 18 10.65 5.31 9.73
C PRO A 18 9.75 4.25 10.38
N PRO A 19 8.42 4.44 10.35
CA PRO A 19 7.51 3.48 10.96
C PRO A 19 7.59 2.18 10.18
N ARG A 20 7.15 1.07 10.79
CA ARG A 20 6.80 -0.13 10.02
C ARG A 20 5.55 0.19 9.20
N ALA A 21 5.78 0.88 8.09
CA ALA A 21 4.71 1.38 7.25
C ALA A 21 4.00 0.19 6.58
N PRO A 22 2.68 0.28 6.39
CA PRO A 22 1.89 -0.78 5.77
C PRO A 22 2.33 -1.22 4.37
N LEU A 23 2.92 -0.30 3.60
CA LEU A 23 3.47 -0.57 2.27
C LEU A 23 4.98 -0.89 2.34
N GLY A 24 5.47 -1.31 3.51
CA GLY A 24 6.85 -1.64 3.78
C GLY A 24 7.74 -0.43 4.11
N GLN A 25 7.46 0.71 3.50
CA GLN A 25 8.11 2.00 3.76
C GLN A 25 7.10 3.14 3.58
N PRO A 26 7.35 4.34 4.14
CA PRO A 26 6.49 5.49 3.90
C PRO A 26 6.62 6.01 2.45
N TYR A 27 5.52 6.54 1.93
CA TYR A 27 5.43 7.15 0.61
C TYR A 27 4.78 8.53 0.69
N ASP A 28 5.14 9.38 -0.27
CA ASP A 28 4.36 10.53 -0.68
C ASP A 28 3.55 10.16 -1.95
N GLY A 29 2.49 10.89 -2.25
CA GLY A 29 1.61 10.59 -3.37
C GLY A 29 0.29 11.37 -3.37
N ILE A 30 -0.71 10.82 -4.03
CA ILE A 30 -2.01 11.48 -4.23
C ILE A 30 -3.08 10.83 -3.35
N CYS A 31 -3.94 11.67 -2.75
CA CYS A 31 -5.17 11.22 -2.11
C CYS A 31 -6.28 11.19 -3.17
N SER A 32 -6.77 10.02 -3.54
CA SER A 32 -7.86 9.90 -4.53
C SER A 32 -9.19 10.47 -4.02
N ALA A 33 -9.42 10.43 -2.71
CA ALA A 33 -10.61 11.04 -2.11
C ALA A 33 -10.61 12.58 -2.18
N ALA A 34 -9.43 13.21 -2.11
CA ALA A 34 -9.28 14.67 -2.25
C ALA A 34 -8.94 15.12 -3.67
N GLY A 35 -8.60 14.20 -4.57
CA GLY A 35 -8.15 14.50 -5.94
C GLY A 35 -6.82 15.26 -6.03
N SER A 36 -6.05 15.34 -4.94
CA SER A 36 -4.85 16.18 -4.86
C SER A 36 -3.77 15.60 -3.95
N ARG A 37 -2.57 16.20 -3.97
CA ARG A 37 -1.49 15.87 -3.04
C ARG A 37 -1.87 16.38 -1.64
N PRO A 38 -1.99 15.51 -0.63
CA PRO A 38 -2.38 15.94 0.71
C PRO A 38 -1.21 16.63 1.43
N PRO A 39 -1.47 17.44 2.48
CA PRO A 39 -0.43 18.04 3.30
C PRO A 39 0.49 16.98 3.93
N ALA A 40 1.75 17.33 4.18
CA ALA A 40 2.75 16.41 4.72
C ALA A 40 2.32 15.78 6.07
N SER A 41 1.62 16.51 6.93
CA SER A 41 1.04 15.98 8.18
C SER A 41 0.01 14.88 7.88
N THR A 42 -0.91 15.13 6.95
CA THR A 42 -1.91 14.13 6.51
C THR A 42 -1.26 12.92 5.86
N VAL A 43 -0.21 13.10 5.05
CA VAL A 43 0.58 11.97 4.51
C VAL A 43 1.14 11.11 5.65
N ARG A 44 1.68 11.78 6.69
CA ARG A 44 2.36 11.13 7.81
C ARG A 44 1.43 10.43 8.77
N GLU A 45 0.26 10.99 9.02
CA GLU A 45 -0.66 10.50 10.05
C GLU A 45 -1.80 9.67 9.47
N CYS A 46 -2.14 9.89 8.19
CA CYS A 46 -3.32 9.31 7.56
C CYS A 46 -2.98 8.53 6.29
N CYS A 47 -2.45 9.12 5.22
CA CYS A 47 -2.44 8.45 3.91
C CYS A 47 -1.67 7.12 3.88
N ASN A 48 -0.54 7.05 4.59
CA ASN A 48 0.23 5.81 4.70
C ASN A 48 -0.45 4.75 5.59
N PHE A 49 -1.54 5.08 6.30
CA PHE A 49 -2.16 4.26 7.34
C PHE A 49 -3.68 4.13 7.13
N GLY A 50 -4.21 2.92 7.25
CA GLY A 50 -5.64 2.65 7.24
C GLY A 50 -6.28 2.97 8.60
N TYR A 51 -7.59 2.75 8.71
CA TYR A 51 -8.36 3.00 9.94
C TYR A 51 -8.35 4.46 10.39
N VAL A 52 -8.46 5.37 9.43
CA VAL A 52 -8.41 6.82 9.65
C VAL A 52 -9.77 7.49 9.50
N ARG A 53 -10.85 6.69 9.46
CA ARG A 53 -12.24 7.17 9.52
C ARG A 53 -12.43 8.05 10.76
N GLY A 54 -13.03 9.23 10.57
CA GLY A 54 -13.20 10.22 11.64
C GLY A 54 -11.94 10.95 12.09
N ARG A 55 -10.76 10.61 11.56
CA ARG A 55 -9.47 11.28 11.86
C ARG A 55 -8.92 12.06 10.67
N CYS A 56 -9.03 11.50 9.47
CA CYS A 56 -8.60 12.15 8.24
C CYS A 56 -9.77 12.97 7.66
N PRO A 57 -9.62 14.29 7.46
CA PRO A 57 -10.69 15.14 6.93
C PRO A 57 -11.12 14.77 5.50
N SER A 58 -10.24 14.13 4.73
CA SER A 58 -10.52 13.71 3.36
C SER A 58 -11.04 12.29 3.26
N PHE A 59 -11.20 11.56 4.37
CA PHE A 59 -11.65 10.18 4.33
C PHE A 59 -13.16 10.12 4.12
N PRO A 60 -13.67 9.44 3.07
CA PRO A 60 -15.09 9.44 2.77
C PRO A 60 -15.94 8.83 3.89
N GLU A 61 -17.09 9.45 4.19
CA GLU A 61 -18.01 8.94 5.21
C GLU A 61 -18.65 7.61 4.80
N ASP A 62 -18.96 7.46 3.52
CA ASP A 62 -19.53 6.26 2.88
C ASP A 62 -18.46 5.27 2.41
N ALA A 63 -17.22 5.40 2.89
CA ALA A 63 -16.12 4.53 2.50
C ALA A 63 -16.46 3.04 2.74
N ARG A 64 -16.30 2.24 1.68
CA ARG A 64 -16.53 0.78 1.68
C ARG A 64 -15.36 -0.02 2.25
N ALA A 65 -14.22 0.63 2.45
CA ALA A 65 -13.02 0.03 3.00
C ALA A 65 -12.34 1.01 3.96
N ASP A 66 -11.74 0.49 5.03
CA ASP A 66 -10.94 1.26 5.99
C ASP A 66 -9.45 1.06 5.78
N ALA A 67 -9.04 -0.08 5.25
CA ALA A 67 -7.63 -0.35 5.02
C ALA A 67 -7.36 -1.43 3.95
N HIS A 68 -6.18 -1.35 3.33
CA HIS A 68 -5.61 -2.45 2.55
C HIS A 68 -4.44 -3.10 3.30
N ARG A 69 -4.39 -4.42 3.30
CA ARG A 69 -3.32 -5.23 3.89
C ARG A 69 -2.66 -6.06 2.81
N PHE A 70 -1.34 -6.14 2.86
CA PHE A 70 -0.54 -6.90 1.89
C PHE A 70 0.42 -7.83 2.63
N THR A 71 0.64 -9.00 2.05
CA THR A 71 1.74 -9.90 2.38
C THR A 71 2.29 -10.49 1.09
N ALA A 72 3.58 -10.87 1.08
CA ALA A 72 4.20 -11.43 -0.10
C ALA A 72 5.29 -12.44 0.26
N TRP A 73 5.53 -13.36 -0.67
CA TRP A 73 6.63 -14.31 -0.62
C TRP A 73 7.20 -14.52 -2.03
N GLU A 74 8.43 -15.01 -2.09
CA GLU A 74 9.09 -15.28 -3.37
C GLU A 74 8.37 -16.39 -4.14
N SER A 75 8.16 -16.16 -5.43
CA SER A 75 7.52 -17.11 -6.32
C SER A 75 7.96 -16.87 -7.77
N ASN A 76 8.42 -17.92 -8.44
CA ASN A 76 8.71 -17.92 -9.89
C ASN A 76 9.59 -16.75 -10.38
N GLY A 77 10.60 -16.32 -9.62
CA GLY A 77 11.45 -15.18 -10.01
C GLY A 77 10.80 -13.80 -9.83
N GLY A 78 9.73 -13.73 -9.04
CA GLY A 78 9.08 -12.51 -8.57
C GLY A 78 8.48 -12.73 -7.18
N LEU A 79 7.34 -12.09 -6.91
CA LEU A 79 6.60 -12.22 -5.67
C LEU A 79 5.17 -12.67 -5.94
N ARG A 80 4.65 -13.59 -5.12
CA ARG A 80 3.20 -13.77 -4.98
C ARG A 80 2.72 -12.82 -3.89
N VAL A 81 1.77 -11.96 -4.23
CA VAL A 81 1.24 -10.93 -3.33
C VAL A 81 -0.20 -11.29 -2.98
N VAL A 82 -0.48 -11.45 -1.69
CA VAL A 82 -1.84 -11.55 -1.17
C VAL A 82 -2.28 -10.19 -0.67
N TRP A 83 -3.50 -9.80 -1.03
CA TRP A 83 -4.11 -8.55 -0.64
C TRP A 83 -5.43 -8.80 0.08
N VAL A 84 -5.75 -7.93 1.03
CA VAL A 84 -7.01 -7.94 1.79
C VAL A 84 -7.51 -6.51 1.89
N VAL A 85 -8.78 -6.31 1.53
CA VAL A 85 -9.56 -5.12 1.83
C VAL A 85 -10.25 -5.36 3.16
N GLU A 86 -10.07 -4.44 4.11
CA GLU A 86 -10.68 -4.53 5.42
C GLU A 86 -11.68 -3.40 5.65
N ARG A 87 -12.76 -3.72 6.37
CA ARG A 87 -13.78 -2.79 6.89
C ARG A 87 -14.09 -3.19 8.32
N ASP A 88 -14.11 -2.20 9.23
CA ASP A 88 -14.39 -2.41 10.66
C ASP A 88 -13.52 -3.53 11.28
N TYR A 89 -12.24 -3.57 10.91
CA TYR A 89 -11.26 -4.56 11.36
C TYR A 89 -11.52 -6.00 10.89
N GLN A 90 -12.37 -6.17 9.88
CA GLN A 90 -12.70 -7.46 9.29
C GLN A 90 -12.35 -7.50 7.80
N PRO A 91 -11.86 -8.64 7.27
CA PRO A 91 -11.67 -8.82 5.84
C PRO A 91 -13.03 -8.84 5.13
N VAL A 92 -13.19 -8.00 4.11
CA VAL A 92 -14.41 -7.95 3.28
C VAL A 92 -14.19 -8.38 1.84
N GLU A 93 -12.95 -8.27 1.36
CA GLU A 93 -12.53 -8.76 0.04
C GLU A 93 -11.06 -9.15 0.12
N TYR A 94 -10.65 -10.17 -0.63
CA TYR A 94 -9.26 -10.60 -0.67
C TYR A 94 -8.96 -11.35 -1.97
N GLY A 95 -7.68 -11.43 -2.29
CA GLY A 95 -7.21 -12.17 -3.45
C GLY A 95 -5.71 -12.14 -3.53
N GLU A 96 -5.19 -12.45 -4.71
CA GLU A 96 -3.77 -12.51 -4.96
C GLU A 96 -3.42 -12.14 -6.40
N PHE A 97 -2.18 -11.71 -6.60
CA PHE A 97 -1.60 -11.51 -7.92
C PHE A 97 -0.11 -11.85 -7.90
N GLU A 98 0.44 -12.16 -9.06
CA GLU A 98 1.88 -12.30 -9.26
C GLU A 98 2.49 -10.97 -9.68
N TRP A 99 3.46 -10.52 -8.91
CA TRP A 99 4.29 -9.36 -9.22
C TRP A 99 5.66 -9.81 -9.70
N ARG A 100 6.20 -9.14 -10.72
CA ARG A 100 7.59 -9.32 -11.13
C ARG A 100 8.25 -7.96 -11.36
N PRO A 101 9.57 -7.85 -11.13
CA PRO A 101 10.28 -6.59 -11.39
C PRO A 101 10.30 -6.19 -12.87
N ASP A 102 10.17 -7.17 -13.77
CA ASP A 102 10.28 -7.05 -15.22
C ASP A 102 8.92 -7.12 -15.95
N ALA A 103 7.79 -7.18 -15.23
CA ALA A 103 6.46 -7.30 -15.82
C ALA A 103 5.49 -6.23 -15.29
N ASP A 104 4.88 -5.49 -16.20
CA ASP A 104 3.83 -4.51 -15.94
C ASP A 104 2.74 -4.62 -17.02
N PRO A 105 1.45 -4.81 -16.68
CA PRO A 105 0.90 -4.97 -15.34
C PRO A 105 1.26 -6.32 -14.67
N PRO A 106 1.11 -6.43 -13.34
CA PRO A 106 1.18 -7.72 -12.65
C PRO A 106 0.14 -8.71 -13.20
N ARG A 107 0.40 -10.01 -13.06
CA ARG A 107 -0.52 -11.06 -13.53
C ARG A 107 -1.53 -11.43 -12.44
N GLY A 108 -2.79 -11.57 -12.82
CA GLY A 108 -3.90 -11.85 -11.92
C GLY A 108 -4.96 -10.75 -11.96
N ALA A 109 -6.07 -10.97 -11.25
CA ALA A 109 -7.15 -10.00 -11.15
C ALA A 109 -7.15 -9.36 -9.76
N ALA A 110 -7.04 -8.04 -9.70
CA ALA A 110 -7.28 -7.26 -8.50
C ALA A 110 -7.80 -5.86 -8.91
N PRO A 111 -8.56 -5.18 -8.04
CA PRO A 111 -8.94 -3.79 -8.24
C PRO A 111 -7.72 -2.89 -8.52
N VAL A 112 -7.88 -1.84 -9.33
CA VAL A 112 -6.75 -1.00 -9.75
C VAL A 112 -6.07 -0.31 -8.56
N GLU A 113 -6.83 0.09 -7.55
CA GLU A 113 -6.33 0.70 -6.32
C GLU A 113 -5.47 -0.29 -5.52
N ILE A 114 -5.86 -1.56 -5.51
CA ILE A 114 -5.11 -2.66 -4.90
C ILE A 114 -3.81 -2.89 -5.67
N LEU A 115 -3.84 -2.89 -7.00
CA LEU A 115 -2.64 -3.05 -7.82
C LEU A 115 -1.64 -1.91 -7.62
N ILE A 116 -2.11 -0.66 -7.55
CA ILE A 116 -1.25 0.51 -7.32
C ILE A 116 -0.48 0.36 -5.99
N GLN A 117 -1.18 0.08 -4.90
CA GLN A 117 -0.55 -0.06 -3.58
C GLN A 117 0.25 -1.35 -3.44
N GLY A 118 -0.29 -2.45 -3.95
CA GLY A 118 0.36 -3.75 -3.93
C GLY A 118 1.67 -3.76 -4.69
N CYS A 119 1.75 -3.09 -5.86
CA CYS A 119 3.00 -2.90 -6.59
C CYS A 119 4.03 -2.05 -5.81
N ALA A 120 3.59 -1.02 -5.07
CA ALA A 120 4.49 -0.25 -4.21
C ALA A 120 5.08 -1.13 -3.09
N PHE A 121 4.22 -1.89 -2.40
CA PHE A 121 4.61 -2.87 -1.39
C PHE A 121 5.56 -3.95 -1.96
N ALA A 122 5.22 -4.54 -3.10
CA ALA A 122 5.99 -5.61 -3.73
C ALA A 122 7.40 -5.12 -4.14
N ARG A 123 7.52 -3.91 -4.69
CA ARG A 123 8.82 -3.30 -5.01
C ARG A 123 9.70 -3.15 -3.77
N TRP A 124 9.13 -2.73 -2.64
CA TRP A 124 9.87 -2.65 -1.37
C TRP A 124 10.29 -4.04 -0.89
N ALA A 125 9.37 -5.00 -0.86
CA ALA A 125 9.62 -6.36 -0.38
C ALA A 125 10.72 -7.05 -1.21
N TRP A 126 10.67 -6.87 -2.53
CA TRP A 126 11.68 -7.41 -3.44
C TRP A 126 13.07 -6.85 -3.18
N ARG A 127 13.21 -5.51 -3.08
CA ARG A 127 14.52 -4.89 -2.77
C ARG A 127 15.07 -5.40 -1.44
N ARG A 128 14.23 -5.45 -0.41
CA ARG A 128 14.61 -5.92 0.92
C ARG A 128 15.12 -7.37 0.89
N ALA A 129 14.41 -8.27 0.22
CA ALA A 129 14.83 -9.67 0.09
C ALA A 129 16.17 -9.82 -0.64
N ARG A 130 16.42 -8.99 -1.66
CA ARG A 130 17.69 -8.99 -2.40
C ARG A 130 18.84 -8.40 -1.59
N ASP A 131 18.59 -7.38 -0.77
CA ASP A 131 19.60 -6.80 0.11
C ASP A 131 19.97 -7.76 1.24
N GLU A 132 19.02 -8.54 1.76
CA GLU A 132 19.26 -9.58 2.76
C GLU A 132 20.06 -10.75 2.19
N ALA A 133 19.79 -11.17 0.95
CA ALA A 133 20.55 -12.24 0.28
C ALA A 133 22.00 -11.88 -0.10
N ARG A 134 22.35 -10.58 -0.08
CA ARG A 134 23.70 -10.07 -0.37
C ARG A 134 24.58 -9.93 0.88
N ARG A 135 24.02 -10.11 2.07
CA ARG A 135 24.73 -10.07 3.35
C ARG A 135 25.20 -11.45 3.75
#